data_AF-A0A965VH59-F1
#
_entry.id   AF-A0A965VH59-F1
#
_cell.length_a   1.000
_cell.length_b   1.000
_cell.length_c   1.000
_cell.angle_alpha   90.00
_cell.angle_beta   90.00
_cell.angle_gamma   90.00
#
_symmetry.space_group_name_H-M   'P 1'
#
loop_
_entity.id
_entity.type
_entity.pdbx_description
1 polymer ?
#
loop_
_entity_poly.entity_id
_entity_poly.type
_entity_poly.pdbx_seq_one_letter_code
_entity_poly.pdbx_strand_id
1 'polypeptide(L)'
;MGSATSPMMQQFEAAKARCPGALVLFRMGDFYELFGGDAREAADLLDLTLTSRDKGPDPLPMAGFPHHQLDVQLVKLVAAGRHVAICEQIDGPVSTDGKPTKGLLRREVTRIVTPGLAADESLLDPSRCNWLVALRPARSGADGAVGLAWIDVAAGRFEAAVVDRDDVIDHVLRLDPAECLCADRDREAVAELLRPSGNRPLTARPDWWFEATAADGALERALGGRRLEGLGFELPHDAPGIAAAGGIVAYLEQNEPAAVSRIDTLAAWRPGLRMEIDEAS
;
A
#
# COMPACT_ATOMS: atom_id res chain seq x y z
N MET A 1 13.24 -16.23 -32.25
CA MET A 1 13.96 -15.00 -32.65
C MET A 1 13.33 -13.86 -31.86
N GLY A 2 13.99 -13.41 -30.79
CA GLY A 2 13.41 -12.42 -29.88
C GLY A 2 13.32 -11.06 -30.58
N SER A 3 12.11 -10.55 -30.74
CA SER A 3 11.91 -9.15 -31.15
C SER A 3 12.61 -8.27 -30.13
N ALA A 4 13.57 -7.45 -30.58
CA ALA A 4 14.25 -6.51 -29.71
C ALA A 4 13.20 -5.55 -29.10
N THR A 5 12.91 -5.75 -27.82
CA THR A 5 12.00 -4.89 -27.05
C THR A 5 12.47 -3.45 -27.18
N SER A 6 11.59 -2.54 -27.62
CA SER A 6 11.97 -1.13 -27.83
C SER A 6 12.58 -0.53 -26.55
N PRO A 7 13.53 0.42 -26.64
CA PRO A 7 14.15 1.01 -25.46
C PRO A 7 13.15 1.59 -24.44
N MET A 8 11.99 2.03 -24.91
CA MET A 8 10.91 2.49 -24.04
C MET A 8 10.21 1.33 -23.32
N MET A 9 9.93 0.24 -24.01
CA MET A 9 9.36 -0.96 -23.38
C MET A 9 10.34 -1.57 -22.37
N GLN A 10 11.65 -1.50 -22.60
CA GLN A 10 12.64 -1.90 -21.59
C GLN A 10 12.53 -1.07 -20.31
N GLN A 11 12.31 0.25 -20.42
CA GLN A 11 12.07 1.10 -19.24
C GLN A 11 10.74 0.79 -18.55
N PHE A 12 9.68 0.48 -19.31
CA PHE A 12 8.41 0.04 -18.74
C PHE A 12 8.56 -1.28 -17.98
N GLU A 13 9.17 -2.31 -18.58
CA GLU A 13 9.39 -3.60 -17.92
C GLU A 13 10.27 -3.44 -16.66
N ALA A 14 11.28 -2.56 -16.70
CA ALA A 14 12.10 -2.25 -15.53
C ALA A 14 11.29 -1.56 -14.42
N ALA A 15 10.38 -0.65 -14.76
CA ALA A 15 9.46 -0.03 -13.80
C ALA A 15 8.49 -1.07 -13.22
N LYS A 16 7.93 -1.93 -14.07
CA LYS A 16 7.01 -3.01 -13.66
C LYS A 16 7.67 -4.02 -12.72
N ALA A 17 8.91 -4.42 -13.01
CA ALA A 17 9.68 -5.33 -12.16
C ALA A 17 9.97 -4.76 -10.77
N ARG A 18 10.09 -3.43 -10.64
CA ARG A 18 10.28 -2.73 -9.35
C ARG A 18 8.99 -2.63 -8.53
N CYS A 19 7.82 -2.75 -9.15
CA CYS A 19 6.52 -2.57 -8.52
C CYS A 19 5.60 -3.77 -8.78
N PRO A 20 5.98 -4.98 -8.30
CA PRO A 20 5.20 -6.19 -8.54
C PRO A 20 3.77 -6.05 -7.97
N GLY A 21 2.77 -6.40 -8.77
CA GLY A 21 1.36 -6.33 -8.41
C GLY A 21 0.71 -4.94 -8.55
N ALA A 22 1.47 -3.85 -8.67
CA ALA A 22 0.92 -2.52 -8.92
C ALA A 22 0.61 -2.30 -10.40
N LEU A 23 -0.43 -1.54 -10.70
CA LEU A 23 -0.65 -0.97 -12.03
C LEU A 23 0.40 0.12 -12.27
N VAL A 24 1.06 0.10 -13.42
CA VAL A 24 2.08 1.12 -13.75
C VAL A 24 1.49 2.15 -14.71
N LEU A 25 1.23 3.35 -14.21
CA LEU A 25 0.90 4.53 -15.01
C LEU A 25 2.19 5.10 -15.60
N PHE A 26 2.48 4.77 -16.86
CA PHE A 26 3.72 5.13 -17.52
C PHE A 26 3.56 6.40 -18.34
N ARG A 27 4.23 7.49 -17.94
CA ARG A 27 4.08 8.78 -18.60
C ARG A 27 4.72 8.79 -19.99
N MET A 28 3.90 9.17 -20.96
CA MET A 28 4.18 9.20 -22.38
C MET A 28 3.73 10.55 -22.96
N GLY A 29 4.55 11.58 -22.78
CA GLY A 29 4.20 12.95 -23.15
C GLY A 29 3.02 13.43 -22.29
N ASP A 30 1.90 13.72 -22.95
CA ASP A 30 0.69 14.23 -22.32
C ASP A 30 -0.28 13.14 -21.84
N PHE A 31 0.13 11.87 -21.84
CA PHE A 31 -0.70 10.74 -21.42
C PHE A 31 0.00 9.88 -20.35
N TYR A 32 -0.79 9.25 -19.50
CA TYR A 32 -0.36 8.04 -18.81
C TYR A 32 -0.88 6.83 -19.59
N GLU A 33 0.03 5.92 -19.92
CA GLU A 33 -0.26 4.69 -20.64
C GLU A 33 0.03 3.48 -19.75
N LEU A 34 -0.78 2.45 -19.91
CA LEU A 34 -0.59 1.12 -19.32
C LEU A 34 -0.48 0.12 -20.46
N PHE A 35 0.22 -0.99 -20.22
CA PHE A 35 0.45 -2.03 -21.22
C PHE A 35 0.10 -3.42 -20.71
N GLY A 36 -0.23 -4.32 -21.63
CA GLY A 36 -0.40 -5.75 -21.33
C GLY A 36 -1.58 -6.05 -20.40
N GLY A 37 -1.31 -6.72 -19.27
CA GLY A 37 -2.32 -7.02 -18.25
C GLY A 37 -2.89 -5.76 -17.60
N ASP A 38 -2.01 -4.81 -17.25
CA ASP A 38 -2.40 -3.54 -16.64
C ASP A 38 -3.32 -2.73 -17.55
N ALA A 39 -3.08 -2.76 -18.86
CA ALA A 39 -3.95 -2.10 -19.84
C ALA A 39 -5.37 -2.66 -19.85
N ARG A 40 -5.51 -3.98 -19.81
CA ARG A 40 -6.84 -4.64 -19.80
C ARG A 40 -7.57 -4.30 -18.52
N GLU A 41 -6.89 -4.44 -17.39
CA GLU A 41 -7.49 -4.15 -16.09
C GLU A 41 -7.88 -2.69 -15.93
N ALA A 42 -7.01 -1.75 -16.30
CA ALA A 42 -7.32 -0.33 -16.23
C ALA A 42 -8.42 0.07 -17.22
N ALA A 43 -8.49 -0.56 -18.40
CA ALA A 43 -9.59 -0.34 -19.34
C ALA A 43 -10.94 -0.69 -18.72
N ASP A 44 -11.03 -1.83 -18.04
CA ASP A 44 -12.26 -2.26 -17.37
C ASP A 44 -12.60 -1.38 -16.16
N LEU A 45 -11.62 -1.06 -15.31
CA LEU A 45 -11.84 -0.27 -14.08
C LEU A 45 -12.15 1.21 -14.36
N LEU A 46 -11.58 1.79 -15.41
CA LEU A 46 -11.66 3.22 -15.70
C LEU A 46 -12.56 3.54 -16.89
N ASP A 47 -13.17 2.53 -17.51
CA ASP A 47 -13.96 2.65 -18.75
C ASP A 47 -13.15 3.31 -19.88
N LEU A 48 -11.91 2.83 -20.09
CA LEU A 48 -11.04 3.31 -21.15
C LEU A 48 -11.16 2.43 -22.38
N THR A 49 -10.97 3.04 -23.55
CA THR A 49 -10.84 2.26 -24.79
C THR A 49 -9.55 1.44 -24.76
N LEU A 50 -9.68 0.11 -24.75
CA LEU A 50 -8.55 -0.79 -24.93
C LEU A 50 -8.11 -0.80 -26.41
N THR A 51 -6.84 -0.51 -26.64
CA THR A 51 -6.23 -0.47 -27.97
C THR A 51 -5.01 -1.40 -28.03
N SER A 52 -4.28 -1.37 -29.13
CA SER A 52 -2.96 -2.00 -29.22
C SER A 52 -1.92 -1.04 -29.76
N ARG A 53 -0.70 -1.16 -29.23
CA ARG A 53 0.40 -0.27 -29.62
C ARG A 53 1.01 -0.63 -30.97
N ASP A 54 1.10 -1.92 -31.26
CA ASP A 54 1.60 -2.44 -32.53
C ASP A 54 0.47 -3.14 -33.30
N LYS A 55 0.55 -3.14 -34.63
CA LYS A 55 -0.36 -3.87 -35.55
C LYS A 55 0.26 -5.18 -36.08
N GLY A 56 1.30 -5.66 -35.41
CA GLY A 56 2.02 -6.88 -35.78
C GLY A 56 1.29 -8.16 -35.36
N PRO A 57 1.91 -9.33 -35.57
CA PRO A 57 1.32 -10.63 -35.23
C PRO A 57 1.09 -10.86 -33.72
N ASP A 58 1.70 -10.04 -32.85
CA ASP A 58 1.47 -10.07 -31.40
C ASP A 58 1.26 -8.64 -30.87
N PRO A 59 0.05 -8.08 -31.01
CA PRO A 59 -0.24 -6.70 -30.64
C PRO A 59 -0.30 -6.55 -29.11
N LEU A 60 0.60 -5.74 -28.55
CA LEU A 60 0.61 -5.44 -27.12
C LEU A 60 -0.60 -4.57 -26.74
N PRO A 61 -1.50 -5.02 -25.83
CA PRO A 61 -2.62 -4.24 -25.36
C PRO A 61 -2.15 -2.94 -24.70
N MET A 62 -2.89 -1.88 -24.92
CA MET A 62 -2.58 -0.54 -24.42
C MET A 62 -3.87 0.22 -24.08
N ALA A 63 -3.89 0.86 -22.92
CA ALA A 63 -4.93 1.80 -22.52
C ALA A 63 -4.25 3.02 -21.89
N GLY A 64 -4.90 4.17 -21.95
CA GLY A 64 -4.32 5.38 -21.38
C GLY A 64 -5.31 6.53 -21.32
N PHE A 65 -4.91 7.57 -20.59
CA PHE A 65 -5.71 8.78 -20.39
C PHE A 65 -4.80 10.01 -20.32
N PRO A 66 -5.33 11.22 -20.58
CA PRO A 66 -4.55 12.45 -20.52
C PRO A 66 -3.98 12.72 -19.12
N HIS A 67 -2.74 13.21 -19.03
CA HIS A 67 -2.02 13.36 -17.76
C HIS A 67 -2.72 14.24 -16.72
N HIS A 68 -3.45 15.27 -17.16
CA HIS A 68 -4.23 16.14 -16.26
C HIS A 68 -5.40 15.43 -15.58
N GLN A 69 -5.75 14.21 -16.01
CA GLN A 69 -6.75 13.37 -15.34
C GLN A 69 -6.15 12.42 -14.30
N LEU A 70 -4.83 12.50 -14.04
CA LEU A 70 -4.15 11.59 -13.11
C LEU A 70 -4.89 11.43 -11.80
N ASP A 71 -5.20 12.54 -11.12
CA ASP A 71 -5.79 12.49 -9.79
C ASP A 71 -7.16 11.81 -9.82
N VAL A 72 -8.01 12.15 -10.80
CA VAL A 72 -9.36 11.56 -10.95
C VAL A 72 -9.29 10.05 -11.24
N GLN A 73 -8.37 9.61 -12.10
CA GLN A 73 -8.23 8.19 -12.41
C GLN A 73 -7.58 7.43 -11.25
N LEU A 74 -6.66 8.08 -10.53
CA LEU A 74 -6.03 7.53 -9.34
C LEU A 74 -7.05 7.24 -8.25
N VAL A 75 -8.01 8.14 -7.98
CA VAL A 75 -9.14 7.89 -7.06
C VAL A 75 -9.83 6.57 -7.39
N LYS A 76 -10.19 6.36 -8.66
CA LYS A 76 -10.93 5.17 -9.09
C LYS A 76 -10.10 3.89 -8.93
N LEU A 77 -8.82 3.91 -9.33
CA LEU A 77 -7.94 2.75 -9.20
C LEU A 77 -7.72 2.38 -7.73
N VAL A 78 -7.50 3.38 -6.88
CA VAL A 78 -7.29 3.19 -5.44
C VAL A 78 -8.57 2.69 -4.77
N ALA A 79 -9.74 3.25 -5.10
CA ALA A 79 -11.04 2.78 -4.63
C ALA A 79 -11.35 1.34 -5.09
N ALA A 80 -10.81 0.91 -6.23
CA ALA A 80 -10.85 -0.48 -6.68
C ALA A 80 -9.83 -1.39 -5.97
N GLY A 81 -9.13 -0.90 -4.94
CA GLY A 81 -8.17 -1.65 -4.15
C GLY A 81 -6.83 -1.87 -4.83
N ARG A 82 -6.51 -1.11 -5.90
CA ARG A 82 -5.27 -1.31 -6.66
C ARG A 82 -4.14 -0.43 -6.16
N HIS A 83 -2.95 -1.02 -6.10
CA HIS A 83 -1.71 -0.27 -5.97
C HIS A 83 -1.38 0.34 -7.33
N VAL A 84 -0.96 1.59 -7.34
CA VAL A 84 -0.69 2.34 -8.57
C VAL A 84 0.69 2.98 -8.48
N ALA A 85 1.61 2.54 -9.33
CA ALA A 85 2.92 3.15 -9.48
C ALA A 85 2.87 4.23 -10.57
N ILE A 86 3.28 5.44 -10.23
CA ILE A 86 3.33 6.57 -11.16
C ILE A 86 4.76 6.72 -11.65
N CYS A 87 4.94 6.53 -12.95
CA CYS A 87 6.24 6.52 -13.60
C CYS A 87 6.37 7.77 -14.48
N GLU A 88 7.09 8.77 -13.98
CA GLU A 88 7.23 10.08 -14.62
C GLU A 88 8.34 10.10 -15.66
N GLN A 89 8.22 11.03 -16.61
CA GLN A 89 9.33 11.41 -17.48
C GLN A 89 10.20 12.43 -16.74
N ILE A 90 11.45 12.05 -16.51
CA ILE A 90 12.45 12.93 -15.92
C ILE A 90 13.38 13.40 -17.03
N ASP A 91 13.63 14.71 -17.08
CA ASP A 91 14.58 15.30 -18.00
C ASP A 91 15.95 14.62 -17.85
N GLY A 92 16.52 14.22 -19.00
CA GLY A 92 17.87 13.69 -19.03
C GLY A 92 18.91 14.76 -18.71
N PRO A 93 20.18 14.38 -18.47
CA PRO A 93 21.25 15.36 -18.33
C PRO A 93 21.26 16.29 -19.55
N VAL A 94 21.31 17.59 -19.27
CA VAL A 94 21.51 18.62 -20.27
C VAL A 94 22.94 18.46 -20.78
N SER A 95 23.16 18.55 -22.10
CA SER A 95 24.52 18.55 -22.63
C SER A 95 25.31 19.74 -22.06
N THR A 96 26.64 19.69 -22.16
CA THR A 96 27.54 20.82 -21.79
C THR A 96 27.18 22.14 -22.48
N ASP A 97 26.37 22.09 -23.54
CA ASP A 97 25.95 23.23 -24.35
C ASP A 97 24.53 23.72 -23.98
N GLY A 98 23.97 23.27 -22.85
CA GLY A 98 22.65 23.69 -22.38
C GLY A 98 21.47 23.14 -23.19
N LYS A 99 21.70 22.16 -24.08
CA LYS A 99 20.65 21.54 -24.90
C LYS A 99 20.23 20.20 -24.31
N PRO A 100 18.94 19.84 -24.33
CA PRO A 100 18.51 18.48 -24.02
C PRO A 100 19.27 17.52 -24.93
N THR A 101 19.97 16.56 -24.35
CA THR A 101 20.63 15.52 -25.12
C THR A 101 19.55 14.84 -25.95
N LYS A 102 19.65 14.85 -27.29
CA LYS A 102 18.70 14.16 -28.17
C LYS A 102 18.71 12.67 -27.83
N GLY A 103 17.80 12.26 -26.98
CA GLY A 103 17.78 10.95 -26.36
C GLY A 103 16.45 10.68 -25.67
N LEU A 104 16.16 9.41 -25.47
CA LEU A 104 14.96 8.96 -24.78
C LEU A 104 14.96 9.50 -23.34
N LEU A 105 13.95 10.29 -22.97
CA LEU A 105 13.77 10.75 -21.59
C LEU A 105 13.82 9.55 -20.62
N ARG A 106 14.50 9.74 -19.48
CA ARG A 106 14.55 8.71 -18.44
C ARG A 106 13.17 8.63 -17.80
N ARG A 107 12.70 7.43 -17.50
CA ARG A 107 11.53 7.22 -16.65
C ARG A 107 11.91 6.74 -15.28
N GLU A 108 11.17 7.22 -14.29
CA GLU A 108 11.35 6.82 -12.90
C GLU A 108 10.00 6.72 -12.19
N VAL A 109 9.83 5.67 -11.40
CA VAL A 109 8.69 5.56 -10.48
C VAL A 109 8.92 6.59 -9.37
N THR A 110 8.10 7.63 -9.36
CA THR A 110 8.22 8.75 -8.42
C THR A 110 7.41 8.53 -7.15
N ARG A 111 6.27 7.84 -7.27
CA ARG A 111 5.43 7.45 -6.13
C ARG A 111 4.68 6.15 -6.40
N ILE A 112 4.40 5.41 -5.34
CA ILE A 112 3.47 4.27 -5.35
C ILE A 112 2.33 4.65 -4.41
N VAL A 113 1.11 4.65 -4.95
CA VAL A 113 -0.10 4.97 -4.20
C VAL A 113 -0.81 3.67 -3.90
N THR A 114 -1.16 3.46 -2.64
CA THR A 114 -1.87 2.25 -2.17
C THR A 114 -3.14 2.67 -1.44
N PRO A 115 -4.16 1.81 -1.35
CA PRO A 115 -5.40 2.15 -0.65
C PRO A 115 -5.18 2.63 0.77
N GLY A 116 -4.32 1.97 1.56
CA GLY A 116 -4.07 2.34 2.95
C GLY A 116 -3.12 3.52 3.15
N LEU A 117 -2.44 4.00 2.09
CA LEU A 117 -1.48 5.11 2.17
C LEU A 117 -1.92 6.35 1.39
N ALA A 118 -3.09 6.31 0.74
CA ALA A 118 -3.67 7.48 0.13
C ALA A 118 -3.82 8.58 1.19
N ALA A 119 -3.09 9.68 1.01
CA ALA A 119 -3.07 10.83 1.91
C ALA A 119 -3.47 12.14 1.21
N ASP A 120 -3.54 12.14 -0.12
CA ASP A 120 -4.05 13.27 -0.90
C ASP A 120 -5.54 13.46 -0.58
N GLU A 121 -5.95 14.68 -0.22
CA GLU A 121 -7.35 15.02 0.12
C GLU A 121 -8.32 14.64 -1.01
N SER A 122 -7.86 14.68 -2.27
CA SER A 122 -8.66 14.27 -3.43
C SER A 122 -8.97 12.77 -3.47
N LEU A 123 -8.17 11.95 -2.78
CA LEU A 123 -8.32 10.49 -2.69
C LEU A 123 -9.10 10.05 -1.45
N LEU A 124 -9.34 10.96 -0.51
CA LEU A 124 -9.89 10.65 0.81
C LEU A 124 -11.32 11.18 0.96
N ASP A 125 -12.17 10.37 1.59
CA ASP A 125 -13.44 10.84 2.13
C ASP A 125 -13.18 11.53 3.47
N PRO A 126 -13.41 12.86 3.60
CA PRO A 126 -13.11 13.59 4.83
C PRO A 126 -13.98 13.17 6.02
N SER A 127 -15.07 12.44 5.79
CA SER A 127 -15.94 11.92 6.85
C SER A 127 -15.48 10.57 7.41
N ARG A 128 -14.45 9.96 6.81
CA ARG A 128 -14.01 8.61 7.14
C ARG A 128 -12.51 8.56 7.40
N CYS A 129 -12.11 7.63 8.25
CA CYS A 129 -10.70 7.36 8.50
C CYS A 129 -10.17 6.39 7.43
N ASN A 130 -9.01 6.68 6.85
CA ASN A 130 -8.37 5.77 5.89
C ASN A 130 -7.45 4.79 6.62
N TRP A 131 -8.04 3.76 7.23
CA TRP A 131 -7.27 2.84 8.08
C TRP A 131 -6.43 1.87 7.24
N LEU A 132 -5.14 1.82 7.54
CA LEU A 132 -4.23 0.73 7.21
C LEU A 132 -4.14 -0.20 8.41
N VAL A 133 -4.45 -1.48 8.24
CA VAL A 133 -4.45 -2.48 9.32
C VAL A 133 -3.41 -3.56 9.05
N ALA A 134 -2.57 -3.91 10.01
CA ALA A 134 -1.72 -5.09 9.96
C ALA A 134 -2.25 -6.20 10.87
N LEU A 135 -2.21 -7.43 10.36
CA LEU A 135 -2.58 -8.63 11.09
C LEU A 135 -1.38 -9.57 11.23
N ARG A 136 -1.18 -10.07 12.44
CA ARG A 136 -0.14 -11.05 12.79
C ARG A 136 -0.79 -12.21 13.54
N PRO A 137 -1.25 -13.26 12.84
CA PRO A 137 -1.81 -14.46 13.47
C PRO A 137 -0.80 -15.18 14.36
N ALA A 138 -1.27 -15.94 15.36
CA ALA A 138 -0.42 -16.86 16.12
C ALA A 138 0.14 -17.98 15.22
N ARG A 139 1.32 -18.50 15.56
CA ARG A 139 2.00 -19.55 14.77
C ARG A 139 1.48 -20.97 15.05
N SER A 140 0.59 -21.19 16.03
CA SER A 140 0.15 -22.53 16.44
C SER A 140 -1.26 -22.56 17.04
N GLY A 141 -2.12 -23.44 16.50
CA GLY A 141 -3.36 -23.95 17.12
C GLY A 141 -4.56 -23.00 17.09
N ALA A 142 -5.77 -23.57 17.04
CA ALA A 142 -7.04 -22.87 16.81
C ALA A 142 -7.42 -21.79 17.83
N ASP A 143 -6.74 -21.70 18.98
CA ASP A 143 -6.99 -20.74 20.08
C ASP A 143 -5.96 -19.59 20.10
N GLY A 144 -5.51 -19.15 18.91
CA GLY A 144 -4.39 -18.24 18.78
C GLY A 144 -4.80 -16.77 18.78
N ALA A 145 -4.38 -16.02 19.80
CA ALA A 145 -4.48 -14.56 19.78
C ALA A 145 -3.79 -13.97 18.54
N VAL A 146 -4.39 -12.93 17.97
CA VAL A 146 -3.93 -12.24 16.77
C VAL A 146 -3.44 -10.86 17.16
N GLY A 147 -2.21 -10.53 16.75
CA GLY A 147 -1.71 -9.17 16.81
C GLY A 147 -2.38 -8.32 15.75
N LEU A 148 -2.98 -7.20 16.18
CA LEU A 148 -3.53 -6.19 15.29
C LEU A 148 -2.79 -4.87 15.52
N ALA A 149 -2.57 -4.13 14.46
CA ALA A 149 -2.18 -2.72 14.54
C ALA A 149 -2.88 -1.95 13.43
N TRP A 150 -3.22 -0.70 13.67
CA TRP A 150 -3.90 0.12 12.67
C TRP A 150 -3.52 1.58 12.77
N ILE A 151 -3.34 2.21 11.61
CA ILE A 151 -2.98 3.62 11.52
C ILE A 151 -3.88 4.36 10.53
N ASP A 152 -4.28 5.56 10.92
CA ASP A 152 -4.77 6.59 10.01
C ASP A 152 -3.58 7.52 9.73
N VAL A 153 -3.00 7.38 8.54
CA VAL A 153 -1.74 8.05 8.16
C VAL A 153 -1.89 9.57 8.11
N ALA A 154 -3.09 10.06 7.77
CA ALA A 154 -3.36 11.49 7.70
C ALA A 154 -3.48 12.08 9.11
N ALA A 155 -4.16 11.37 10.02
CA ALA A 155 -4.35 11.82 11.40
C ALA A 155 -3.17 11.48 12.34
N GLY A 156 -2.27 10.58 11.94
CA GLY A 156 -1.18 10.10 12.80
C GLY A 156 -1.64 9.21 13.97
N ARG A 157 -2.92 8.79 13.98
CA ARG A 157 -3.51 7.95 15.03
C ARG A 157 -3.09 6.51 14.80
N PHE A 158 -2.24 5.99 15.68
CA PHE A 158 -1.68 4.65 15.56
C PHE A 158 -1.93 3.85 16.85
N GLU A 159 -2.55 2.70 16.71
CA GLU A 159 -2.89 1.83 17.84
C GLU A 159 -2.54 0.37 17.53
N ALA A 160 -2.32 -0.41 18.57
CA ALA A 160 -2.10 -1.85 18.47
C ALA A 160 -2.79 -2.61 19.60
N ALA A 161 -3.22 -3.83 19.29
CA ALA A 161 -3.92 -4.72 20.20
C ALA A 161 -3.47 -6.18 19.98
N VAL A 162 -3.78 -7.00 20.99
CA VAL A 162 -3.84 -8.44 20.84
C VAL A 162 -5.27 -8.84 21.13
N VAL A 163 -5.89 -9.53 20.18
CA VAL A 163 -7.30 -9.93 20.25
C VAL A 163 -7.42 -11.42 20.03
N ASP A 164 -8.52 -12.02 20.50
CA ASP A 164 -8.79 -13.40 20.17
C ASP A 164 -9.12 -13.54 18.67
N ARG A 165 -8.82 -14.72 18.11
CA ARG A 165 -9.02 -14.99 16.69
C ARG A 165 -10.45 -14.68 16.23
N ASP A 166 -11.41 -15.03 17.07
CA ASP A 166 -12.84 -14.89 16.78
C ASP A 166 -13.28 -13.41 16.77
N ASP A 167 -12.59 -12.53 17.49
CA ASP A 167 -12.89 -11.10 17.56
C ASP A 167 -12.27 -10.28 16.41
N VAL A 168 -11.32 -10.86 15.66
CA VAL A 168 -10.61 -10.16 14.57
C VAL A 168 -11.58 -9.57 13.55
N ILE A 169 -12.63 -10.32 13.21
CA ILE A 169 -13.58 -9.89 12.19
C ILE A 169 -14.37 -8.65 12.64
N ASP A 170 -14.78 -8.60 13.91
CA ASP A 170 -15.52 -7.47 14.46
C ASP A 170 -14.66 -6.21 14.46
N HIS A 171 -13.37 -6.35 14.80
CA HIS A 171 -12.39 -5.28 14.67
C HIS A 171 -12.24 -4.78 13.23
N VAL A 172 -12.11 -5.68 12.27
CA VAL A 172 -11.94 -5.34 10.86
C VAL A 172 -13.19 -4.66 10.31
N LEU A 173 -14.39 -5.12 10.67
CA LEU A 173 -15.65 -4.50 10.25
C LEU A 173 -15.84 -3.11 10.86
N ARG A 174 -15.49 -2.94 12.15
CA ARG A 174 -15.54 -1.64 12.84
C ARG A 174 -14.56 -0.64 12.26
N LEU A 175 -13.34 -1.08 11.94
CA LEU A 175 -12.32 -0.20 11.35
C LEU A 175 -12.62 0.06 9.86
N ASP A 176 -13.23 -0.87 9.15
CA ASP A 176 -13.39 -0.85 7.69
C ASP A 176 -12.10 -0.41 6.95
N PRO A 177 -11.00 -1.20 7.04
CA PRO A 177 -9.73 -0.78 6.51
C PRO A 177 -9.73 -0.69 5.00
N ALA A 178 -9.07 0.35 4.49
CA ALA A 178 -8.80 0.49 3.07
C ALA A 178 -7.76 -0.53 2.59
N GLU A 179 -6.84 -0.95 3.45
CA GLU A 179 -5.84 -1.96 3.15
C GLU A 179 -5.46 -2.75 4.40
N CYS A 180 -5.32 -4.06 4.23
CA CYS A 180 -4.79 -4.98 5.23
C CYS A 180 -3.37 -5.43 4.86
N LEU A 181 -2.49 -5.54 5.84
CA LEU A 181 -1.12 -6.04 5.73
C LEU A 181 -0.95 -7.35 6.48
N CYS A 182 -0.06 -8.20 5.98
CA CYS A 182 0.40 -9.40 6.69
C CYS A 182 1.81 -9.81 6.24
N ALA A 183 2.42 -10.75 6.95
CA ALA A 183 3.61 -11.43 6.47
C ALA A 183 3.29 -12.38 5.30
N ASP A 184 4.24 -12.59 4.39
CA ASP A 184 4.10 -13.51 3.25
C ASP A 184 3.67 -14.91 3.68
N ARG A 185 4.29 -15.47 4.72
CA ARG A 185 3.91 -16.78 5.27
C ARG A 185 2.47 -16.85 5.81
N ASP A 186 1.90 -15.71 6.23
CA ASP A 186 0.63 -15.63 6.94
C ASP A 186 -0.53 -15.27 5.99
N ARG A 187 -0.25 -15.07 4.69
CA ARG A 187 -1.19 -14.60 3.68
C ARG A 187 -2.47 -15.42 3.62
N GLU A 188 -2.37 -16.75 3.59
CA GLU A 188 -3.55 -17.63 3.49
C GLU A 188 -4.40 -17.58 4.77
N ALA A 189 -3.76 -17.62 5.93
CA ALA A 189 -4.45 -17.54 7.22
C ALA A 189 -5.16 -16.20 7.41
N VAL A 190 -4.52 -15.10 7.04
CA VAL A 190 -5.13 -13.77 7.10
C VAL A 190 -6.25 -13.62 6.06
N ALA A 191 -6.09 -14.15 4.85
CA ALA A 191 -7.17 -14.17 3.86
C ALA A 191 -8.40 -14.94 4.36
N GLU A 192 -8.22 -16.04 5.08
CA GLU A 192 -9.31 -16.79 5.72
C GLU A 192 -10.01 -15.95 6.80
N LEU A 193 -9.26 -15.29 7.68
CA LEU A 193 -9.79 -14.41 8.73
C LEU A 193 -10.59 -13.24 8.15
N LEU A 194 -10.13 -12.67 7.03
CA LEU A 194 -10.77 -11.53 6.38
C LEU A 194 -11.92 -11.94 5.46
N ARG A 195 -12.13 -13.23 5.18
CA ARG A 195 -13.17 -13.68 4.23
C ARG A 195 -14.59 -13.20 4.55
N PRO A 196 -15.08 -13.22 5.82
CA PRO A 196 -16.42 -12.74 6.15
C PRO A 196 -16.59 -11.23 5.90
N SER A 197 -15.46 -10.54 5.80
CA SER A 197 -15.34 -9.10 5.68
C SER A 197 -15.53 -8.64 4.21
N GLY A 198 -15.57 -9.58 3.25
CA GLY A 198 -15.62 -9.30 1.82
C GLY A 198 -14.23 -9.23 1.19
N ASN A 199 -14.15 -8.71 -0.03
CA ASN A 199 -12.89 -8.61 -0.76
C ASN A 199 -12.12 -7.34 -0.35
N ARG A 200 -11.43 -7.38 0.78
CA ARG A 200 -10.56 -6.28 1.22
C ARG A 200 -9.16 -6.42 0.61
N PRO A 201 -8.50 -5.32 0.20
CA PRO A 201 -7.12 -5.37 -0.28
C PRO A 201 -6.20 -5.97 0.79
N LEU A 202 -5.53 -7.07 0.46
CA LEU A 202 -4.57 -7.74 1.34
C LEU A 202 -3.18 -7.73 0.71
N THR A 203 -2.26 -7.02 1.35
CA THR A 203 -0.89 -6.84 0.93
C THR A 203 0.04 -7.64 1.82
N ALA A 204 0.61 -8.70 1.25
CA ALA A 204 1.65 -9.49 1.91
C ALA A 204 3.02 -8.81 1.78
N ARG A 205 3.82 -8.88 2.84
CA ARG A 205 5.16 -8.27 2.92
C ARG A 205 6.15 -9.25 3.55
N PRO A 206 7.46 -9.03 3.37
CA PRO A 206 8.47 -9.96 3.85
C PRO A 206 8.29 -10.28 5.34
N ASP A 207 8.32 -11.56 5.65
CA ASP A 207 8.21 -12.13 6.99
C ASP A 207 8.93 -11.34 8.09
N TRP A 208 10.17 -10.91 7.79
CA TRP A 208 11.03 -10.22 8.74
C TRP A 208 10.47 -8.88 9.20
N TRP A 209 9.54 -8.24 8.48
CA TRP A 209 8.86 -7.01 8.90
C TRP A 209 8.00 -7.20 10.13
N PHE A 210 7.50 -8.42 10.35
CA PHE A 210 6.59 -8.78 11.43
C PHE A 210 7.29 -9.62 12.52
N GLU A 211 8.62 -9.57 12.56
CA GLU A 211 9.42 -10.18 13.63
C GLU A 211 9.79 -9.14 14.69
N ALA A 212 9.86 -9.57 15.95
CA ALA A 212 10.08 -8.68 17.10
C ALA A 212 11.28 -7.75 16.91
N THR A 213 12.45 -8.28 16.51
CA THR A 213 13.67 -7.47 16.35
C THR A 213 13.53 -6.36 15.31
N ALA A 214 12.85 -6.63 14.19
CA ALA A 214 12.64 -5.61 13.17
C ALA A 214 11.58 -4.59 13.62
N ALA A 215 10.51 -5.06 14.25
CA ALA A 215 9.46 -4.23 14.79
C ALA A 215 9.98 -3.25 15.84
N ASP A 216 10.79 -3.71 16.78
CA ASP A 216 11.39 -2.89 17.83
C ASP A 216 12.25 -1.77 17.22
N GLY A 217 13.15 -2.09 16.29
CA GLY A 217 14.01 -1.11 15.64
C GLY A 217 13.27 -0.12 14.71
N ALA A 218 12.15 -0.54 14.11
CA ALA A 218 11.29 0.35 13.34
C ALA A 218 10.52 1.31 14.26
N LEU A 219 9.90 0.78 15.32
CA LEU A 219 9.13 1.56 16.28
C LEU A 219 10.00 2.52 17.10
N GLU A 220 11.22 2.13 17.49
CA GLU A 220 12.15 3.01 18.19
C GLU A 220 12.46 4.27 17.37
N ARG A 221 12.71 4.09 16.07
CA ARG A 221 12.96 5.20 15.13
C ARG A 221 11.71 6.05 14.93
N ALA A 222 10.55 5.43 14.71
CA ALA A 222 9.30 6.13 14.47
C ALA A 222 8.80 6.91 15.70
N LEU A 223 9.00 6.37 16.91
CA LEU A 223 8.48 6.94 18.15
C LEU A 223 9.50 7.81 18.90
N GLY A 224 10.67 8.07 18.33
CA GLY A 224 11.70 8.93 18.92
C GLY A 224 12.24 8.41 20.25
N GLY A 225 12.39 7.09 20.40
CA GLY A 225 12.96 6.47 21.61
C GLY A 225 12.02 6.37 22.81
N ARG A 226 10.71 6.64 22.66
CA ARG A 226 9.71 6.36 23.70
C ARG A 226 9.62 4.86 23.95
N ARG A 227 9.58 4.47 25.23
CA ARG A 227 9.47 3.06 25.64
C ARG A 227 8.04 2.57 25.54
N LEU A 228 7.86 1.36 25.00
CA LEU A 228 6.54 0.75 24.79
C LEU A 228 5.78 0.55 26.10
N GLU A 229 6.44 0.20 27.20
CA GLU A 229 5.80 0.07 28.52
C GLU A 229 5.21 1.41 29.01
N GLY A 230 5.88 2.52 28.68
CA GLY A 230 5.38 3.87 28.97
C GLY A 230 4.20 4.29 28.09
N LEU A 231 3.90 3.53 27.04
CA LEU A 231 2.77 3.72 26.12
C LEU A 231 1.62 2.73 26.40
N GLY A 232 1.72 1.96 27.49
CA GLY A 232 0.67 1.05 27.95
C GLY A 232 0.80 -0.39 27.43
N PHE A 233 1.93 -0.75 26.81
CA PHE A 233 2.17 -2.13 26.38
C PHE A 233 2.77 -2.99 27.50
N GLU A 234 2.26 -4.21 27.63
CA GLU A 234 2.67 -5.22 28.60
C GLU A 234 3.34 -6.39 27.88
N LEU A 235 4.67 -6.50 27.99
CA LEU A 235 5.44 -7.59 27.41
C LEU A 235 5.50 -8.81 28.37
N PRO A 236 5.44 -10.06 27.85
CA PRO A 236 5.44 -10.44 26.43
C PRO A 236 4.04 -10.49 25.79
N HIS A 237 2.98 -10.18 26.52
CA HIS A 237 1.59 -10.35 26.07
C HIS A 237 1.30 -9.58 24.78
N ASP A 238 1.74 -8.32 24.68
CA ASP A 238 1.49 -7.45 23.52
C ASP A 238 2.45 -7.64 22.34
N ALA A 239 3.43 -8.53 22.46
CA ALA A 239 4.43 -8.72 21.41
C ALA A 239 3.81 -8.96 20.00
N PRO A 240 2.69 -9.70 19.84
CA PRO A 240 2.04 -9.83 18.53
C PRO A 240 1.52 -8.51 17.96
N GLY A 241 0.89 -7.65 18.77
CA GLY A 241 0.38 -6.34 18.35
C GLY A 241 1.52 -5.38 17.99
N ILE A 242 2.58 -5.38 18.80
CA ILE A 242 3.82 -4.62 18.52
C ILE A 242 4.47 -5.08 17.21
N ALA A 243 4.51 -6.39 16.96
CA ALA A 243 5.03 -6.93 15.69
C ALA A 243 4.19 -6.50 14.48
N ALA A 244 2.85 -6.48 14.61
CA ALA A 244 1.97 -5.94 13.57
C ALA A 244 2.23 -4.44 13.33
N ALA A 245 2.42 -3.66 14.40
CA ALA A 245 2.76 -2.23 14.31
C ALA A 245 4.11 -2.01 13.62
N GLY A 246 5.11 -2.83 13.92
CA GLY A 246 6.40 -2.84 13.21
C GLY A 246 6.24 -3.03 11.70
N GLY A 247 5.36 -3.95 11.29
CA GLY A 247 5.02 -4.17 9.88
C GLY A 247 4.43 -2.94 9.19
N ILE A 248 3.54 -2.20 9.88
CA ILE A 248 3.01 -0.92 9.38
C ILE A 248 4.14 0.11 9.22
N VAL A 249 5.01 0.27 10.21
CA VAL A 249 6.10 1.25 10.13
C VAL A 249 7.06 0.93 8.99
N ALA A 250 7.45 -0.34 8.83
CA ALA A 250 8.29 -0.76 7.71
C ALA A 250 7.61 -0.50 6.35
N TYR A 251 6.28 -0.65 6.28
CA TYR A 251 5.51 -0.34 5.09
C TYR A 251 5.50 1.15 4.75
N LEU A 252 5.32 2.01 5.76
CA LEU A 252 5.42 3.46 5.63
C LEU A 252 6.83 3.89 5.21
N GLU A 253 7.88 3.35 5.84
CA GLU A 253 9.27 3.63 5.49
C GLU A 253 9.59 3.30 4.02
N GLN A 254 8.97 2.25 3.47
CA GLN A 254 9.19 1.87 2.08
C GLN A 254 8.42 2.75 1.09
N ASN A 255 7.19 3.15 1.40
CA ASN A 255 6.26 3.71 0.42
C ASN A 255 6.00 5.21 0.60
N GLU A 256 6.03 5.71 1.83
CA GLU A 256 5.80 7.13 2.17
C GLU A 256 6.67 7.50 3.40
N PRO A 257 7.99 7.64 3.27
CA PRO A 257 8.89 7.90 4.41
C PRO A 257 8.51 9.13 5.24
N ALA A 258 7.92 10.14 4.60
CA ALA A 258 7.43 11.35 5.26
C ALA A 258 6.22 11.11 6.17
N ALA A 259 5.49 10.00 6.00
CA ALA A 259 4.40 9.61 6.91
C ALA A 259 4.91 9.15 8.27
N VAL A 260 6.11 8.57 8.34
CA VAL A 260 6.67 8.05 9.60
C VAL A 260 6.83 9.17 10.63
N SER A 261 7.21 10.38 10.19
CA SER A 261 7.33 11.54 11.10
C SER A 261 5.99 12.15 11.52
N ARG A 262 4.87 11.75 10.89
CA ARG A 262 3.51 12.13 11.30
C ARG A 262 2.94 11.25 12.40
N ILE A 263 3.62 10.15 12.75
CA ILE A 263 3.21 9.28 13.85
C ILE A 263 3.43 10.02 15.17
N ASP A 264 2.34 10.50 15.77
CA ASP A 264 2.40 11.22 17.04
C ASP A 264 2.70 10.28 18.20
N THR A 265 1.97 9.17 18.29
CA THR A 265 2.14 8.14 19.32
C THR A 265 1.67 6.78 18.82
N LEU A 266 2.10 5.71 19.50
CA LEU A 266 1.49 4.38 19.38
C LEU A 266 0.83 4.06 20.72
N ALA A 267 -0.47 3.76 20.72
CA ALA A 267 -1.20 3.40 21.94
C ALA A 267 -1.60 1.93 21.98
N ALA A 268 -1.48 1.30 23.15
CA ALA A 268 -2.08 0.00 23.40
C ALA A 268 -3.62 0.14 23.46
N TRP A 269 -4.33 -0.60 22.62
CA TRP A 269 -5.78 -0.69 22.66
C TRP A 269 -6.21 -1.88 23.52
N ARG A 270 -7.27 -1.68 24.32
CA ARG A 270 -7.93 -2.72 25.11
C ARG A 270 -9.44 -2.51 25.08
N PRO A 271 -10.23 -3.59 25.17
CA PRO A 271 -11.66 -3.49 25.40
C PRO A 271 -11.97 -2.66 26.67
N GLY A 272 -12.95 -1.77 26.60
CA GLY A 272 -13.48 -1.03 27.76
C GLY A 272 -12.64 0.15 28.27
N LEU A 273 -11.46 0.43 27.71
CA LEU A 273 -10.67 1.63 28.05
C LEU A 273 -11.15 2.90 27.34
N ARG A 274 -12.05 2.78 26.36
CA ARG A 274 -12.74 3.90 25.72
C ARG A 274 -14.21 3.56 25.57
N MET A 275 -15.07 4.56 25.71
CA MET A 275 -16.50 4.41 25.47
C MET A 275 -16.67 4.10 23.98
N GLU A 276 -16.98 2.85 23.65
CA GLU A 276 -17.44 2.47 22.32
C GLU A 276 -18.81 3.12 22.16
N ILE A 277 -18.84 4.26 21.47
CA ILE A 277 -20.10 4.80 20.99
C ILE A 277 -20.47 3.88 19.84
N ASP A 278 -21.41 2.97 20.09
CA ASP A 278 -22.16 2.31 19.04
C ASP A 278 -22.67 3.42 18.11
N GLU A 279 -22.20 3.46 16.87
CA GLU A 279 -22.94 4.14 15.80
C GLU A 279 -24.20 3.31 15.54
N ALA A 280 -25.17 3.48 16.43
CA ALA A 280 -26.50 2.92 16.29
C ALA A 280 -27.32 3.83 15.35
N SER A 281 -27.67 3.25 14.20
CA SER A 281 -28.81 3.55 13.29
C SER A 281 -28.48 4.25 11.98
#